data_AF-A0A961D0W8-F1
#
_entry.id   AF-A0A961D0W8-F1
#
_cell.length_a   1.000
_cell.length_b   1.000
_cell.length_c   1.000
_cell.angle_alpha   90.00
_cell.angle_beta   90.00
_cell.angle_gamma   90.00
#
_symmetry.space_group_name_H-M   'P 1'
#
loop_
_entity.id
_entity.type
_entity.pdbx_description
1 polymer ?
#
loop_
_entity_poly.entity_id
_entity_poly.type
_entity_poly.pdbx_seq_one_letter_code
_entity_poly.pdbx_strand_id
1 'polypeptide(L)'
;MNAAGGSLARSGPEATDGTPPWVFALALGSVVVVLVANLRGIAVGDDGVGYRAIAESIANGDGLGYFLDDPLTIWPPLWPALMALVDLLTPLNALGAAVALNAATVVAATLVGHGLLAAVVADRRLVAWGTAVIALGSSTVGFGHLLMTDLAFAVVVLVWLRCLIRYRREHRMIWLVAASVAVWVGFGLRYVSLYLLALGCGWLLFDATHTWRRRLLRAPAYGVLRVVVPAAWMLRNHAIDGTFTGERTPSARGPLENAFDVLATMGQWLLPGVAPGALEFWAAVALVVLVVSAWLGYRVLRAGVPAAGFRATTAAFLTWVGSPSGLLAVAAFGYLLYMVYVRSSTALNRLELRLLNPAYFPLLGLALVLVAGLSRIDRTGGWARRGHAVVVIWAVANLAAGAYATVSFATGDPFFDGNYNSEVFRDVRADAVLDTLPDDCETYSNLPNALYPELEAQWSPRRTALESTAPTDDLEVLVEQVAGEPACLVWIDEAPRYGHLWTREQLAGSLDLERIGASGNVTVYRVMPLP
;
A
#
# COMPACT_ATOMS: atom_id res chain seq x y z
N MET A 1 33.74 0.74 49.37
CA MET A 1 34.56 0.75 48.14
C MET A 1 33.63 0.85 46.95
N ASN A 2 33.71 1.97 46.24
CA ASN A 2 32.63 2.55 45.46
C ASN A 2 32.39 1.88 44.10
N ALA A 3 31.11 1.85 43.77
CA ALA A 3 30.50 1.43 42.53
C ALA A 3 30.92 2.31 41.34
N ALA A 4 31.09 1.67 40.17
CA ALA A 4 31.08 2.32 38.87
C ALA A 4 30.23 1.47 37.91
N GLY A 5 28.92 1.43 38.19
CA GLY A 5 27.92 0.98 37.23
C GLY A 5 27.70 2.10 36.21
N GLY A 6 28.33 1.97 35.04
CA GLY A 6 28.12 2.86 33.91
C GLY A 6 26.69 2.75 33.39
N SER A 7 25.84 3.67 33.84
CA SER A 7 24.48 3.90 33.34
C SER A 7 24.52 4.22 31.85
N LEU A 8 24.08 3.28 31.02
CA LEU A 8 23.72 3.48 29.61
C LEU A 8 22.27 3.98 29.45
N ALA A 9 21.75 4.73 30.43
CA ALA A 9 20.53 5.50 30.26
C ALA A 9 20.89 6.91 29.80
N ARG A 10 21.24 7.07 28.52
CA ARG A 10 21.17 8.40 27.90
C ARG A 10 19.70 8.75 27.77
N SER A 11 19.27 9.67 28.64
CA SER A 11 18.08 10.49 28.47
C SER A 11 17.99 10.95 27.02
N GLY A 12 16.89 10.60 26.36
CA GLY A 12 16.48 11.28 25.14
C GLY A 12 16.19 12.75 25.46
N PRO A 13 16.15 13.63 24.45
CA PRO A 13 15.85 15.05 24.68
C PRO A 13 14.56 15.20 25.49
N GLU A 14 14.64 15.97 26.57
CA GLU A 14 13.51 16.36 27.40
C GLU A 14 12.38 16.89 26.51
N ALA A 15 11.21 16.26 26.61
CA ALA A 15 10.01 16.63 25.89
C ALA A 15 9.41 17.88 26.53
N THR A 16 9.90 19.03 26.14
CA THR A 16 9.04 20.21 25.99
C THR A 16 8.59 20.29 24.53
N ASP A 17 7.37 20.82 24.36
CA ASP A 17 6.84 21.45 23.16
C ASP A 17 6.06 20.56 22.18
N GLY A 18 4.80 20.96 21.99
CA GLY A 18 3.87 20.37 21.03
C GLY A 18 4.39 20.42 19.60
N THR A 19 3.63 19.80 18.70
CA THR A 19 3.94 19.78 17.26
C THR A 19 4.21 21.22 16.77
N PRO A 20 5.40 21.52 16.19
CA PRO A 20 5.73 22.87 15.75
C PRO A 20 4.74 23.40 14.72
N PRO A 21 4.42 24.71 14.70
CA PRO A 21 3.47 25.30 13.75
C PRO A 21 3.77 25.01 12.27
N TRP A 22 5.05 24.92 11.88
CA TRP A 22 5.45 24.61 10.50
C TRP A 22 5.01 23.22 10.05
N VAL A 23 4.83 22.26 10.96
CA VAL A 23 4.34 20.92 10.62
C VAL A 23 2.86 20.98 10.23
N PHE A 24 2.06 21.79 10.92
CA PHE A 24 0.67 22.03 10.55
C PHE A 24 0.57 22.78 9.21
N ALA A 25 1.46 23.75 8.96
CA ALA A 25 1.54 24.42 7.66
C ALA A 25 1.87 23.44 6.52
N LEU A 26 2.78 22.49 6.73
CA LEU A 26 3.06 21.43 5.76
C LEU A 26 1.87 20.48 5.59
N ALA A 27 1.20 20.10 6.67
CA ALA A 27 0.01 19.25 6.59
C ALA A 27 -1.14 19.94 5.83
N LEU A 28 -1.33 21.24 6.00
CA LEU A 28 -2.29 22.00 5.20
C LEU A 28 -1.81 22.14 3.75
N GLY A 29 -0.52 22.37 3.54
CA GLY A 29 0.08 22.40 2.21
C GLY A 29 -0.11 21.09 1.44
N SER A 30 0.00 19.94 2.11
CA SER A 30 -0.23 18.64 1.46
C SER A 30 -1.69 18.43 1.08
N VAL A 31 -2.65 18.95 1.85
CA VAL A 31 -4.08 18.99 1.44
C VAL A 31 -4.24 19.78 0.16
N VAL A 32 -3.68 20.99 0.08
CA VAL A 32 -3.74 21.82 -1.14
C VAL A 32 -3.14 21.08 -2.33
N VAL A 33 -2.00 20.43 -2.14
CA VAL A 33 -1.36 19.63 -3.19
C VAL A 33 -2.26 18.48 -3.67
N VAL A 34 -2.87 17.73 -2.76
CA VAL A 34 -3.82 16.66 -3.12
C VAL A 34 -5.01 17.22 -3.88
N LEU A 35 -5.60 18.33 -3.44
CA LEU A 35 -6.73 18.95 -4.13
C LEU A 35 -6.34 19.42 -5.54
N VAL A 36 -5.17 20.05 -5.68
CA VAL A 36 -4.65 20.51 -6.99
C VAL A 36 -4.38 19.33 -7.92
N ALA A 37 -3.72 18.28 -7.42
CA ALA A 37 -3.43 17.08 -8.21
C ALA A 37 -4.72 16.41 -8.75
N ASN A 38 -5.84 16.54 -8.03
CA ASN A 38 -7.12 15.94 -8.40
C ASN A 38 -8.08 16.89 -9.13
N LEU A 39 -7.63 18.06 -9.63
CA LEU A 39 -8.49 19.00 -10.37
C LEU A 39 -9.14 18.40 -11.63
N ARG A 40 -8.50 17.40 -12.24
CA ARG A 40 -9.00 16.67 -13.41
C ARG A 40 -9.65 15.32 -13.06
N GLY A 41 -9.92 15.10 -11.77
CA GLY A 41 -10.42 13.84 -11.23
C GLY A 41 -9.31 13.00 -10.58
N ILE A 42 -9.70 12.06 -9.73
CA ILE A 42 -8.80 11.08 -9.11
C ILE A 42 -8.47 9.95 -10.07
N ALA A 43 -7.26 9.40 -10.01
CA ALA A 43 -6.88 8.24 -10.80
C ALA A 43 -7.48 6.95 -10.20
N VAL A 44 -8.13 6.14 -11.04
CA VAL A 44 -8.89 4.95 -10.62
C VAL A 44 -8.42 3.74 -11.44
N GLY A 45 -7.79 2.76 -10.78
CA GLY A 45 -7.51 1.44 -11.38
C GLY A 45 -8.57 0.41 -10.97
N ASP A 46 -8.33 -0.89 -11.23
CA ASP A 46 -9.34 -1.95 -10.98
C ASP A 46 -9.81 -2.00 -9.53
N ASP A 47 -8.88 -2.02 -8.57
CA ASP A 47 -9.22 -2.00 -7.14
C ASP A 47 -10.05 -0.76 -6.79
N GLY A 48 -9.79 0.36 -7.47
CA GLY A 48 -10.48 1.62 -7.25
C GLY A 48 -11.93 1.60 -7.73
N VAL A 49 -12.20 0.95 -8.87
CA VAL A 49 -13.58 0.74 -9.33
C VAL A 49 -14.35 -0.11 -8.32
N GLY A 50 -13.74 -1.19 -7.82
CA GLY A 50 -14.34 -1.99 -6.75
C GLY A 50 -14.65 -1.17 -5.49
N TYR A 51 -13.70 -0.36 -4.99
CA TYR A 51 -13.94 0.51 -3.84
C TYR A 51 -15.06 1.53 -4.08
N ARG A 52 -15.12 2.10 -5.29
CA ARG A 52 -16.19 3.01 -5.68
C ARG A 52 -17.55 2.30 -5.69
N ALA A 53 -17.64 1.16 -6.37
CA ALA A 53 -18.89 0.43 -6.53
C ALA A 53 -19.45 -0.09 -5.21
N ILE A 54 -18.59 -0.60 -4.32
CA ILE A 54 -18.99 -1.00 -2.97
C ILE A 54 -19.48 0.21 -2.17
N ALA A 55 -18.82 1.37 -2.30
CA ALA A 55 -19.24 2.58 -1.59
C ALA A 55 -20.61 3.07 -2.06
N GLU A 56 -20.87 3.06 -3.37
CA GLU A 56 -22.15 3.42 -3.97
C GLU A 56 -23.25 2.42 -3.57
N SER A 57 -22.98 1.10 -3.59
CA SER A 57 -23.89 0.06 -3.09
C SER A 57 -24.28 0.26 -1.62
N ILE A 58 -23.32 0.56 -0.74
CA ILE A 58 -23.61 0.86 0.68
C ILE A 58 -24.48 2.13 0.79
N ALA A 59 -24.16 3.18 0.02
CA ALA A 59 -24.88 4.46 0.08
C ALA A 59 -26.33 4.34 -0.43
N ASN A 60 -26.57 3.49 -1.43
CA ASN A 60 -27.89 3.20 -1.98
C ASN A 60 -28.72 2.25 -1.11
N GLY A 61 -28.08 1.55 -0.16
CA GLY A 61 -28.75 0.62 0.76
C GLY A 61 -28.82 -0.82 0.25
N ASP A 62 -28.08 -1.14 -0.82
CA ASP A 62 -28.05 -2.47 -1.44
C ASP A 62 -27.21 -3.48 -0.64
N GLY A 63 -26.33 -2.98 0.23
CA GLY A 63 -25.58 -3.80 1.17
C GLY A 63 -24.07 -3.70 0.97
N LEU A 64 -23.36 -4.80 1.25
CA LEU A 64 -21.92 -4.89 1.11
C LEU A 64 -21.57 -5.87 0.00
N GLY A 65 -21.54 -5.35 -1.23
CA GLY A 65 -21.28 -6.08 -2.45
C GLY A 65 -21.08 -5.10 -3.62
N TYR A 66 -20.77 -5.63 -4.79
CA TYR A 66 -20.83 -4.91 -6.06
C TYR A 66 -20.95 -5.92 -7.21
N PHE A 67 -21.12 -5.44 -8.44
CA PHE A 67 -21.40 -6.26 -9.61
C PHE A 67 -20.43 -7.42 -9.90
N LEU A 68 -19.19 -7.41 -9.39
CA LEU A 68 -18.24 -8.53 -9.53
C LEU A 68 -18.06 -9.38 -8.26
N ASP A 69 -18.59 -8.97 -7.11
CA ASP A 69 -18.50 -9.71 -5.84
C ASP A 69 -19.66 -9.30 -4.92
N ASP A 70 -20.76 -10.04 -4.98
CA ASP A 70 -21.93 -9.86 -4.12
C ASP A 70 -22.40 -11.21 -3.52
N PRO A 71 -22.30 -11.41 -2.19
CA PRO A 71 -21.82 -10.47 -1.17
C PRO A 71 -20.30 -10.42 -1.05
N LEU A 72 -19.75 -9.23 -0.80
CA LEU A 72 -18.30 -8.96 -0.79
C LEU A 72 -17.50 -9.89 0.14
N THR A 73 -16.54 -10.65 -0.38
CA THR A 73 -15.58 -11.43 0.45
C THR A 73 -14.13 -11.11 0.13
N ILE A 74 -13.82 -10.71 -1.10
CA ILE A 74 -12.45 -10.59 -1.61
C ILE A 74 -11.71 -9.35 -1.08
N TRP A 75 -12.45 -8.29 -0.77
CA TRP A 75 -11.90 -7.02 -0.29
C TRP A 75 -12.22 -6.74 1.18
N PRO A 76 -11.27 -6.11 1.89
CA PRO A 76 -11.54 -5.50 3.19
C PRO A 76 -12.56 -4.34 3.09
N PRO A 77 -13.49 -4.19 4.05
CA PRO A 77 -14.65 -3.33 3.90
C PRO A 77 -14.42 -1.87 4.32
N LEU A 78 -13.35 -1.54 5.04
CA LEU A 78 -13.28 -0.27 5.77
C LEU A 78 -13.17 0.94 4.85
N TRP A 79 -12.36 0.86 3.80
CA TRP A 79 -12.18 1.98 2.89
C TRP A 79 -13.46 2.34 2.11
N PRO A 80 -14.13 1.40 1.42
CA PRO A 80 -15.41 1.71 0.77
C PRO A 80 -16.49 2.12 1.77
N ALA A 81 -16.52 1.54 2.99
CA ALA A 81 -17.46 1.98 4.03
C ALA A 81 -17.20 3.43 4.50
N LEU A 82 -15.93 3.85 4.59
CA LEU A 82 -15.59 5.25 4.89
C LEU A 82 -15.97 6.18 3.73
N MET A 83 -15.78 5.74 2.48
CA MET A 83 -16.21 6.50 1.30
C MET A 83 -17.73 6.68 1.32
N ALA A 84 -18.49 5.60 1.51
CA ALA A 84 -19.95 5.64 1.63
C ALA A 84 -20.41 6.55 2.77
N LEU A 85 -19.75 6.49 3.94
CA LEU A 85 -20.07 7.38 5.06
C LEU A 85 -19.87 8.85 4.71
N VAL A 86 -18.78 9.20 4.02
CA VAL A 86 -18.54 10.59 3.58
C VAL A 86 -19.55 11.01 2.53
N ASP A 87 -19.89 10.13 1.59
CA ASP A 87 -20.90 10.37 0.57
C ASP A 87 -22.30 10.61 1.18
N LEU A 88 -22.70 9.79 2.15
CA LEU A 88 -23.97 9.98 2.87
C LEU A 88 -24.04 11.27 3.68
N LEU A 89 -22.90 11.79 4.13
CA LEU A 89 -22.82 12.98 4.98
C LEU A 89 -22.52 14.27 4.21
N THR A 90 -22.15 14.19 2.93
CA THR A 90 -21.65 15.34 2.15
C THR A 90 -22.09 15.25 0.67
N PRO A 91 -22.15 16.36 -0.08
CA PRO A 91 -22.53 16.30 -1.50
C PRO A 91 -21.39 15.82 -2.42
N LEU A 92 -20.39 15.12 -1.90
CA LEU A 92 -19.12 14.88 -2.62
C LEU A 92 -19.16 13.69 -3.58
N ASN A 93 -20.18 12.82 -3.54
CA ASN A 93 -20.19 11.50 -4.21
C ASN A 93 -19.02 10.58 -3.78
N ALA A 94 -19.03 9.32 -4.21
CA ALA A 94 -17.98 8.36 -3.86
C ALA A 94 -16.56 8.80 -4.29
N LEU A 95 -16.40 9.42 -5.47
CA LEU A 95 -15.09 9.88 -5.94
C LEU A 95 -14.59 11.10 -5.15
N GLY A 96 -15.45 12.08 -4.86
CA GLY A 96 -15.07 13.22 -4.03
C GLY A 96 -14.81 12.81 -2.58
N ALA A 97 -15.55 11.82 -2.06
CA ALA A 97 -15.28 11.19 -0.78
C ALA A 97 -13.87 10.58 -0.73
N ALA A 98 -13.44 9.88 -1.79
CA ALA A 98 -12.09 9.33 -1.87
C ALA A 98 -11.00 10.43 -1.86
N VAL A 99 -11.20 11.53 -2.59
CA VAL A 99 -10.27 12.68 -2.55
C VAL A 99 -10.19 13.28 -1.15
N ALA A 100 -11.33 13.44 -0.46
CA ALA A 100 -11.37 13.95 0.91
C ALA A 100 -10.65 13.01 1.90
N LEU A 101 -10.83 11.69 1.76
CA LEU A 101 -10.15 10.69 2.59
C LEU A 101 -8.65 10.64 2.29
N ASN A 102 -8.23 10.79 1.04
CA ASN A 102 -6.81 10.93 0.67
C ASN A 102 -6.20 12.20 1.29
N ALA A 103 -6.91 13.34 1.24
CA ALA A 103 -6.49 14.58 1.90
C ALA A 103 -6.34 14.41 3.42
N ALA A 104 -7.28 13.75 4.09
CA ALA A 104 -7.17 13.42 5.50
C ALA A 104 -5.98 12.48 5.79
N THR A 105 -5.74 11.52 4.89
CA THR A 105 -4.66 10.56 5.00
C THR A 105 -3.28 11.22 4.89
N VAL A 106 -3.08 12.17 3.96
CA VAL A 106 -1.79 12.89 3.85
C VAL A 106 -1.51 13.79 5.08
N VAL A 107 -2.56 14.35 5.68
CA VAL A 107 -2.45 15.08 6.96
C VAL A 107 -2.00 14.12 8.06
N ALA A 108 -2.66 12.97 8.18
CA ALA A 108 -2.31 11.96 9.18
C ALA A 108 -0.88 11.42 8.97
N ALA A 109 -0.48 11.15 7.73
CA ALA A 109 0.89 10.78 7.37
C ALA A 109 1.91 11.82 7.84
N THR A 110 1.63 13.11 7.58
CA THR A 110 2.50 14.23 7.97
C THR A 110 2.64 14.34 9.48
N LEU A 111 1.52 14.36 10.22
CA LEU A 111 1.53 14.56 11.68
C LEU A 111 2.09 13.35 12.43
N VAL A 112 1.65 12.15 12.09
CA VAL A 112 2.10 10.91 12.74
C VAL A 112 3.55 10.61 12.32
N GLY A 113 3.88 10.80 11.04
CA GLY A 113 5.22 10.65 10.50
C GLY A 113 6.22 11.60 11.16
N HIS A 114 5.90 12.89 11.26
CA HIS A 114 6.71 13.85 12.01
C HIS A 114 6.94 13.38 13.45
N GLY A 115 5.86 13.00 14.14
CA GLY A 115 5.95 12.53 15.50
C GLY A 115 6.84 11.29 15.64
N LEU A 116 6.77 10.35 14.70
CA LEU A 116 7.61 9.16 14.68
C LEU A 116 9.08 9.55 14.46
N LEU A 117 9.36 10.37 13.45
CA LEU A 117 10.72 10.86 13.15
C LEU A 117 11.32 11.59 14.35
N ALA A 118 10.58 12.50 14.99
CA ALA A 118 11.01 13.21 16.19
C ALA A 118 11.27 12.27 17.38
N ALA A 119 10.63 11.10 17.41
CA ALA A 119 10.87 10.11 18.45
C ALA A 119 12.14 9.27 18.21
N VAL A 120 12.58 9.09 16.96
CA VAL A 120 13.66 8.12 16.63
C VAL A 120 14.92 8.78 16.08
N VAL A 121 14.80 9.92 15.41
CA VAL A 121 15.90 10.65 14.79
C VAL A 121 16.38 11.76 15.75
N ALA A 122 17.65 11.74 16.11
CA ALA A 122 18.21 12.68 17.08
C ALA A 122 18.40 14.11 16.50
N ASP A 123 18.59 14.23 15.18
CA ASP A 123 18.84 15.51 14.52
C ASP A 123 17.54 16.16 14.02
N ARG A 124 17.22 17.35 14.55
CA ARG A 124 15.99 18.10 14.22
C ARG A 124 15.92 18.55 12.75
N ARG A 125 17.05 18.79 12.09
CA ARG A 125 17.11 19.16 10.66
C ARG A 125 16.74 17.97 9.79
N LEU A 126 17.24 16.77 10.13
CA LEU A 126 16.85 15.53 9.44
C LEU A 126 15.36 15.23 9.64
N VAL A 127 14.82 15.46 10.84
CA VAL A 127 13.37 15.36 11.09
C VAL A 127 12.60 16.32 10.20
N ALA A 128 13.04 17.57 10.05
CA ALA A 128 12.39 18.56 9.20
C ALA A 128 12.36 18.13 7.72
N TRP A 129 13.50 17.70 7.17
CA TRP A 129 13.57 17.19 5.79
C TRP A 129 12.71 15.94 5.57
N GLY A 130 12.78 14.97 6.48
CA GLY A 130 11.93 13.78 6.42
C GLY A 130 10.45 14.12 6.50
N THR A 131 10.06 15.07 7.35
CA THR A 131 8.67 15.54 7.47
C THR A 131 8.19 16.22 6.18
N ALA A 132 9.03 17.06 5.57
CA ALA A 132 8.71 17.71 4.29
C ALA A 132 8.50 16.67 3.18
N VAL A 133 9.36 15.65 3.08
CA VAL A 133 9.20 14.58 2.08
C VAL A 133 7.96 13.72 2.35
N ILE A 134 7.63 13.42 3.61
CA ILE A 134 6.38 12.72 3.93
C ILE A 134 5.16 13.55 3.52
N ALA A 135 5.21 14.87 3.69
CA ALA A 135 4.08 15.75 3.37
C ALA A 135 3.92 15.99 1.86
N LEU A 136 5.02 16.27 1.15
CA LEU A 136 5.00 16.84 -0.21
C LEU A 136 5.86 16.07 -1.21
N GLY A 137 6.45 14.94 -0.82
CA GLY A 137 7.26 14.10 -1.71
C GLY A 137 6.40 13.39 -2.76
N SER A 138 7.03 13.00 -3.87
CA SER A 138 6.35 12.36 -5.01
C SER A 138 5.51 11.13 -4.65
N SER A 139 5.95 10.29 -3.72
CA SER A 139 5.16 9.15 -3.25
C SER A 139 3.84 9.58 -2.62
N THR A 140 3.85 10.56 -1.72
CA THR A 140 2.64 11.08 -1.06
C THR A 140 1.70 11.74 -2.06
N VAL A 141 2.25 12.52 -3.00
CA VAL A 141 1.45 13.16 -4.05
C VAL A 141 0.81 12.12 -4.96
N GLY A 142 1.58 11.13 -5.43
CA GLY A 142 1.08 10.05 -6.30
C GLY A 142 -0.02 9.25 -5.63
N PHE A 143 0.16 8.82 -4.38
CA PHE A 143 -0.90 8.11 -3.66
C PHE A 143 -2.07 9.01 -3.24
N GLY A 144 -1.86 10.32 -3.10
CA GLY A 144 -2.95 11.27 -2.87
C GLY A 144 -3.85 11.46 -4.11
N HIS A 145 -3.31 11.21 -5.30
CA HIS A 145 -4.04 11.23 -6.57
C HIS A 145 -4.64 9.88 -6.96
N LEU A 146 -4.34 8.81 -6.23
CA LEU A 146 -4.77 7.45 -6.55
C LEU A 146 -5.90 7.00 -5.61
N LEU A 147 -7.00 6.46 -6.15
CA LEU A 147 -8.09 5.90 -5.36
C LEU A 147 -7.72 4.50 -4.85
N MET A 148 -6.98 4.47 -3.73
CA MET A 148 -6.40 3.26 -3.17
C MET A 148 -6.09 3.34 -1.67
N THR A 149 -5.90 2.17 -1.04
CA THR A 149 -5.70 2.05 0.41
C THR A 149 -4.24 2.08 0.87
N ASP A 150 -3.27 2.08 -0.05
CA ASP A 150 -1.85 1.89 0.24
C ASP A 150 -1.27 2.93 1.21
N LEU A 151 -1.57 4.21 0.98
CA LEU A 151 -1.11 5.30 1.85
C LEU A 151 -1.83 5.29 3.20
N ALA A 152 -3.15 5.06 3.21
CA ALA A 152 -3.91 4.93 4.45
C ALA A 152 -3.38 3.79 5.33
N PHE A 153 -3.04 2.66 4.70
CA PHE A 153 -2.41 1.54 5.39
C PHE A 153 -0.99 1.87 5.87
N ALA A 154 -0.19 2.62 5.10
CA ALA A 154 1.11 3.11 5.57
C ALA A 154 0.99 4.03 6.81
N VAL A 155 -0.05 4.87 6.88
CA VAL A 155 -0.36 5.68 8.08
C VAL A 155 -0.71 4.78 9.26
N VAL A 156 -1.48 3.72 9.07
CA VAL A 156 -1.77 2.73 10.12
C VAL A 156 -0.48 2.09 10.65
N VAL A 157 0.46 1.73 9.77
CA VAL A 157 1.78 1.22 10.18
C VAL A 157 2.54 2.27 11.00
N LEU A 158 2.52 3.55 10.62
CA LEU A 158 3.13 4.64 11.40
C LEU A 158 2.49 4.80 12.78
N VAL A 159 1.17 4.76 12.88
CA VAL A 159 0.42 4.82 14.15
C VAL A 159 0.80 3.63 15.02
N TRP A 160 0.83 2.43 14.45
CA TRP A 160 1.21 1.20 15.12
C TRP A 160 2.63 1.28 15.69
N LEU A 161 3.60 1.70 14.87
CA LEU A 161 4.99 1.93 15.28
C LEU A 161 5.07 2.93 16.44
N ARG A 162 4.40 4.07 16.30
CA ARG A 162 4.38 5.13 17.33
C ARG A 162 3.78 4.63 18.64
N CYS A 163 2.72 3.83 18.60
CA CYS A 163 2.10 3.22 19.76
C CYS A 163 3.07 2.27 20.48
N LEU A 164 3.75 1.37 19.76
CA LEU A 164 4.73 0.47 20.38
C LEU A 164 5.95 1.22 20.95
N ILE A 165 6.41 2.28 20.30
CA ILE A 165 7.49 3.13 20.81
C ILE A 165 7.07 3.87 22.08
N ARG A 166 5.85 4.43 22.11
CA ARG A 166 5.31 5.07 23.33
C ARG A 166 5.09 4.08 24.45
N TYR A 167 4.56 2.90 24.13
CA TYR A 167 4.42 1.81 25.08
C TYR A 167 5.76 1.46 25.75
N ARG A 168 6.84 1.35 24.97
CA ARG A 168 8.18 1.07 25.50
C ARG A 168 8.72 2.18 26.40
N ARG A 169 8.30 3.44 26.20
CA ARG A 169 8.72 4.58 27.02
C ARG A 169 7.90 4.75 28.29
N GLU A 170 6.58 4.67 28.16
CA GLU A 170 5.63 5.02 29.23
C GLU A 170 5.14 3.78 30.00
N HIS A 171 5.30 2.57 29.44
CA HIS A 171 4.81 1.30 29.98
C HIS A 171 3.29 1.23 30.25
N ARG A 172 2.51 2.13 29.64
CA ARG A 172 1.04 2.21 29.80
C ARG A 172 0.33 1.28 28.81
N MET A 173 -0.56 0.41 29.31
CA MET A 173 -1.28 -0.58 28.49
C MET A 173 -2.15 0.04 27.39
N ILE A 174 -2.62 1.28 27.56
CA ILE A 174 -3.41 1.99 26.55
C ILE A 174 -2.72 2.02 25.18
N TRP A 175 -1.38 2.08 25.16
CA TRP A 175 -0.62 2.08 23.90
C TRP A 175 -0.57 0.70 23.23
N LEU A 176 -0.64 -0.40 23.99
CA LEU A 176 -0.82 -1.73 23.40
C LEU A 176 -2.23 -1.91 22.85
N VAL A 177 -3.24 -1.42 23.56
CA VAL A 177 -4.64 -1.43 23.06
C VAL A 177 -4.74 -0.61 21.79
N ALA A 178 -4.17 0.60 21.76
CA ALA A 178 -4.13 1.44 20.57
C ALA A 178 -3.39 0.77 19.40
N ALA A 179 -2.28 0.06 19.67
CA ALA A 179 -1.60 -0.73 18.65
C ALA A 179 -2.48 -1.88 18.11
N SER A 180 -3.27 -2.54 18.96
CA SER A 180 -4.23 -3.57 18.53
C SER A 180 -5.35 -2.99 17.68
N VAL A 181 -5.89 -1.82 18.06
CA VAL A 181 -6.89 -1.11 17.26
C VAL A 181 -6.30 -0.71 15.90
N ALA A 182 -5.04 -0.29 15.84
CA ALA A 182 -4.37 -0.04 14.56
C ALA A 182 -4.30 -1.30 13.69
N VAL A 183 -4.08 -2.50 14.26
CA VAL A 183 -4.15 -3.75 13.50
C VAL A 183 -5.55 -4.01 12.95
N TRP A 184 -6.60 -3.74 13.72
CA TRP A 184 -8.00 -3.89 13.27
C TRP A 184 -8.33 -2.94 12.12
N VAL A 185 -7.99 -1.65 12.27
CA VAL A 185 -8.16 -0.63 11.22
C VAL A 185 -7.37 -1.05 9.98
N GLY A 186 -6.10 -1.46 10.16
CA GLY A 186 -5.26 -1.93 9.09
C GLY A 186 -5.85 -3.16 8.38
N PHE A 187 -6.42 -4.10 9.11
CA PHE A 187 -7.06 -5.29 8.55
C PHE A 187 -8.29 -4.92 7.72
N GLY A 188 -9.09 -3.97 8.21
CA GLY A 188 -10.22 -3.41 7.49
C GLY A 188 -9.84 -2.66 6.22
N LEU A 189 -8.60 -2.15 6.11
CA LEU A 189 -8.08 -1.58 4.86
C LEU A 189 -7.46 -2.65 3.95
N ARG A 190 -6.65 -3.54 4.54
CA ARG A 190 -5.84 -4.55 3.84
C ARG A 190 -5.63 -5.78 4.74
N TYR A 191 -6.05 -6.96 4.28
CA TYR A 191 -5.83 -8.23 5.01
C TYR A 191 -4.35 -8.48 5.32
N VAL A 192 -3.43 -7.91 4.52
CA VAL A 192 -1.98 -7.95 4.76
C VAL A 192 -1.61 -7.50 6.18
N SER A 193 -2.40 -6.63 6.83
CA SER A 193 -2.25 -6.16 8.23
C SER A 193 -2.02 -7.26 9.25
N LEU A 194 -2.46 -8.48 8.97
CA LEU A 194 -2.14 -9.66 9.79
C LEU A 194 -0.63 -9.85 10.00
N TYR A 195 0.25 -9.30 9.18
CA TYR A 195 1.70 -9.36 9.43
C TYR A 195 2.12 -8.58 10.70
N LEU A 196 1.42 -7.49 11.05
CA LEU A 196 1.68 -6.67 12.24
C LEU A 196 1.44 -7.47 13.54
N LEU A 197 0.61 -8.52 13.44
CA LEU A 197 0.41 -9.56 14.45
C LEU A 197 1.77 -10.20 14.80
N ALA A 198 2.37 -10.89 13.83
CA ALA A 198 3.60 -11.64 14.03
C ALA A 198 4.73 -10.70 14.46
N LEU A 199 4.89 -9.56 13.78
CA LEU A 199 5.97 -8.61 14.05
C LEU A 199 5.88 -7.98 15.43
N GLY A 200 4.71 -7.51 15.85
CA GLY A 200 4.57 -6.89 17.17
C GLY A 200 4.74 -7.90 18.30
N CYS A 201 4.29 -9.15 18.13
CA CYS A 201 4.58 -10.21 19.09
C CYS A 201 6.08 -10.49 19.18
N GLY A 202 6.72 -10.72 18.04
CA GLY A 202 8.15 -11.00 17.98
C GLY A 202 8.96 -9.88 18.61
N TRP A 203 8.67 -8.63 18.25
CA TRP A 203 9.39 -7.48 18.79
C TRP A 203 9.23 -7.33 20.32
N LEU A 204 8.02 -7.55 20.87
CA LEU A 204 7.80 -7.52 22.32
C LEU A 204 8.63 -8.58 23.08
N LEU A 205 8.99 -9.70 22.44
CA LEU A 205 9.89 -10.70 23.01
C LEU A 205 11.36 -10.21 23.02
N PHE A 206 11.74 -9.39 22.05
CA PHE A 206 13.07 -8.78 21.95
C PHE A 206 13.21 -7.45 22.72
N ASP A 207 12.13 -6.86 23.20
CA ASP A 207 12.17 -5.60 23.97
C ASP A 207 12.93 -5.77 25.29
N ALA A 208 14.20 -5.35 25.27
CA ALA A 208 15.13 -5.49 26.38
C ALA A 208 14.70 -4.74 27.66
N THR A 209 13.76 -3.80 27.57
CA THR A 209 13.32 -2.96 28.71
C THR A 209 12.49 -3.73 29.74
N HIS A 210 11.98 -4.91 29.39
CA HIS A 210 11.13 -5.72 30.27
C HIS A 210 11.81 -7.02 30.72
N THR A 211 11.41 -7.54 31.89
CA THR A 211 11.80 -8.88 32.33
C THR A 211 11.20 -9.96 31.42
N TRP A 212 11.90 -11.09 31.24
CA TRP A 212 11.46 -12.19 30.38
C TRP A 212 10.02 -12.64 30.65
N ARG A 213 9.63 -12.77 31.94
CA ARG A 213 8.25 -13.10 32.34
C ARG A 213 7.23 -12.09 31.83
N ARG A 214 7.53 -10.79 31.89
CA ARG A 214 6.62 -9.75 31.38
C ARG A 214 6.51 -9.81 29.86
N ARG A 215 7.59 -10.12 29.14
CA ARG A 215 7.57 -10.31 27.68
C ARG A 215 6.68 -11.48 27.28
N LEU A 216 6.84 -12.62 27.94
CA LEU A 216 6.03 -13.83 27.71
C LEU A 216 4.55 -13.66 28.04
N LEU A 217 4.18 -12.76 28.94
CA LEU A 217 2.76 -12.46 29.22
C LEU A 217 2.19 -11.42 28.26
N ARG A 218 2.96 -10.38 27.93
CA ARG A 218 2.49 -9.24 27.12
C ARG A 218 2.41 -9.55 25.63
N ALA A 219 3.32 -10.36 25.09
CA ALA A 219 3.25 -10.75 23.69
C ALA A 219 1.96 -11.54 23.39
N PRO A 220 1.58 -12.61 24.11
CA PRO A 220 0.29 -13.28 23.92
C PRO A 220 -0.92 -12.40 24.23
N ALA A 221 -0.87 -11.53 25.24
CA ALA A 221 -1.99 -10.63 25.55
C ALA A 221 -2.27 -9.64 24.40
N TYR A 222 -1.20 -9.03 23.85
CA TYR A 222 -1.27 -8.26 22.60
C TYR A 222 -1.77 -9.15 21.45
N GLY A 223 -1.28 -10.40 21.42
CA GLY A 223 -1.69 -11.54 20.60
C GLY A 223 -3.18 -11.73 20.42
N VAL A 224 -3.89 -11.92 21.52
CA VAL A 224 -5.30 -12.32 21.55
C VAL A 224 -6.20 -11.17 21.12
N LEU A 225 -5.97 -9.96 21.66
CA LEU A 225 -6.85 -8.81 21.41
C LEU A 225 -6.95 -8.47 19.91
N ARG A 226 -5.83 -8.45 19.21
CA ARG A 226 -5.76 -8.06 17.79
C ARG A 226 -6.39 -9.08 16.82
N VAL A 227 -6.60 -10.34 17.24
CA VAL A 227 -7.19 -11.40 16.38
C VAL A 227 -8.72 -11.30 16.33
N VAL A 228 -9.35 -10.65 17.32
CA VAL A 228 -10.81 -10.63 17.47
C VAL A 228 -11.54 -10.17 16.21
N VAL A 229 -11.24 -8.96 15.71
CA VAL A 229 -11.90 -8.41 14.51
C VAL A 229 -11.55 -9.20 13.25
N PRO A 230 -10.27 -9.50 12.95
CA PRO A 230 -9.93 -10.34 11.79
C PRO A 230 -10.60 -11.72 11.80
N ALA A 231 -10.62 -12.40 12.94
CA ALA A 231 -11.24 -13.71 13.05
C ALA A 231 -12.75 -13.66 12.82
N ALA A 232 -13.45 -12.68 13.42
CA ALA A 232 -14.88 -12.51 13.19
C ALA A 232 -15.20 -12.26 11.71
N TRP A 233 -14.40 -11.43 11.03
CA TRP A 233 -14.55 -11.15 9.61
C TRP A 233 -14.26 -12.36 8.72
N MET A 234 -13.14 -13.05 8.98
CA MET A 234 -12.75 -14.25 8.24
C MET A 234 -13.77 -15.38 8.42
N LEU A 235 -14.35 -15.53 9.61
CA LEU A 235 -15.43 -16.49 9.85
C LEU A 235 -16.71 -16.12 9.09
N ARG A 236 -17.04 -14.83 8.98
CA ARG A 236 -18.16 -14.36 8.13
C ARG A 236 -17.92 -14.72 6.67
N ASN A 237 -16.72 -14.47 6.14
CA ASN A 237 -16.38 -14.84 4.76
C ASN A 237 -16.48 -16.35 4.56
N HIS A 238 -15.93 -17.14 5.49
CA HIS A 238 -15.95 -18.59 5.39
C HIS A 238 -17.36 -19.16 5.42
N ALA A 239 -18.29 -18.52 6.13
CA ALA A 239 -19.69 -18.91 6.15
C ALA A 239 -20.44 -18.58 4.84
N ILE A 240 -19.89 -17.72 3.98
CA ILE A 240 -20.52 -17.26 2.73
C ILE A 240 -20.01 -18.08 1.54
N ASP A 241 -18.70 -18.13 1.34
CA ASP A 241 -18.09 -18.75 0.15
C ASP A 241 -17.07 -19.85 0.49
N GLY A 242 -16.95 -20.21 1.77
CA GLY A 242 -15.97 -21.20 2.23
C GLY A 242 -14.52 -20.69 2.29
N THR A 243 -14.27 -19.42 1.96
CA THR A 243 -12.93 -18.82 1.99
C THR A 243 -12.77 -17.84 3.15
N PHE A 244 -11.56 -17.63 3.65
CA PHE A 244 -11.35 -16.67 4.75
C PHE A 244 -11.14 -15.22 4.26
N THR A 245 -10.64 -15.03 3.04
CA THR A 245 -10.21 -13.73 2.51
C THR A 245 -10.57 -13.55 1.03
N GLY A 246 -11.68 -14.18 0.61
CA GLY A 246 -12.06 -14.37 -0.79
C GLY A 246 -11.23 -15.44 -1.49
N GLU A 247 -11.63 -15.75 -2.71
CA GLU A 247 -10.91 -16.67 -3.60
C GLU A 247 -9.46 -16.21 -3.83
N ARG A 248 -8.53 -17.16 -3.76
CA ARG A 248 -7.09 -16.92 -3.97
C ARG A 248 -6.49 -18.06 -4.77
N THR A 249 -5.86 -17.71 -5.89
CA THR A 249 -5.22 -18.69 -6.76
C THR A 249 -3.70 -18.74 -6.54
N PRO A 250 -3.03 -19.85 -6.93
CA PRO A 250 -1.59 -19.96 -6.84
C PRO A 250 -0.88 -18.91 -7.69
N SER A 251 0.28 -18.45 -7.24
CA SER A 251 1.08 -17.47 -7.98
C SER A 251 1.72 -18.06 -9.24
N ALA A 252 1.77 -17.28 -10.32
CA ALA A 252 2.61 -17.56 -11.49
C ALA A 252 4.10 -17.20 -11.30
N ARG A 253 4.48 -16.50 -10.22
CA ARG A 253 5.83 -15.92 -10.02
C ARG A 253 6.55 -16.53 -8.83
N GLY A 254 7.84 -16.79 -9.00
CA GLY A 254 8.70 -17.36 -7.95
C GLY A 254 9.31 -16.33 -6.98
N PRO A 255 9.85 -16.77 -5.83
CA PRO A 255 10.49 -15.89 -4.84
C PRO A 255 11.64 -15.03 -5.36
N LEU A 256 12.42 -15.52 -6.33
CA LEU A 256 13.57 -14.78 -6.86
C LEU A 256 13.13 -13.57 -7.70
N GLU A 257 12.13 -13.74 -8.56
CA GLU A 257 11.55 -12.66 -9.36
C GLU A 257 10.91 -11.61 -8.45
N ASN A 258 10.17 -12.07 -7.43
CA ASN A 258 9.55 -11.18 -6.46
C ASN A 258 10.59 -10.42 -5.61
N ALA A 259 11.71 -11.06 -5.25
CA ALA A 259 12.81 -10.39 -4.57
C ALA A 259 13.50 -9.34 -5.45
N PHE A 260 13.64 -9.61 -6.76
CA PHE A 260 14.12 -8.63 -7.72
C PHE A 260 13.18 -7.41 -7.83
N ASP A 261 11.87 -7.64 -7.91
CA ASP A 261 10.87 -6.57 -7.95
C ASP A 261 10.90 -5.70 -6.68
N VAL A 262 11.09 -6.33 -5.51
CA VAL A 262 11.32 -5.60 -4.25
C VAL A 262 12.58 -4.74 -4.32
N LEU A 263 13.71 -5.28 -4.78
CA LEU A 263 14.95 -4.51 -4.91
C LEU A 263 14.80 -3.33 -5.89
N ALA A 264 14.19 -3.56 -7.05
CA ALA A 264 13.92 -2.51 -8.03
C ALA A 264 13.05 -1.39 -7.42
N THR A 265 11.98 -1.75 -6.72
CA THR A 265 11.09 -0.78 -6.07
C THR A 265 11.80 0.00 -4.96
N MET A 266 12.65 -0.65 -4.15
CA MET A 266 13.45 0.03 -3.14
C MET A 266 14.38 1.08 -3.76
N GLY A 267 14.91 0.82 -4.95
CA GLY A 267 15.70 1.78 -5.72
C GLY A 267 14.85 2.96 -6.18
N GLN A 268 13.68 2.69 -6.75
CA GLN A 268 12.75 3.71 -7.21
C GLN A 268 12.28 4.65 -6.09
N TRP A 269 12.19 4.18 -4.84
CA TRP A 269 11.86 5.05 -3.70
C TRP A 269 12.87 6.17 -3.42
N LEU A 270 14.09 6.09 -3.97
CA LEU A 270 15.04 7.19 -3.87
C LEU A 270 14.57 8.39 -4.71
N LEU A 271 14.00 8.15 -5.88
CA LEU A 271 13.46 9.16 -6.80
C LEU A 271 12.24 8.61 -7.57
N PRO A 272 11.05 8.52 -6.93
CA PRO A 272 9.87 7.98 -7.59
C PRO A 272 9.48 8.81 -8.83
N GLY A 273 9.15 8.13 -9.93
CA GLY A 273 8.78 8.74 -11.21
C GLY A 273 9.95 8.95 -12.19
N VAL A 274 11.20 8.73 -11.77
CA VAL A 274 12.36 8.82 -12.67
C VAL A 274 12.65 7.45 -13.28
N ALA A 275 12.67 7.38 -14.62
CA ALA A 275 12.98 6.16 -15.37
C ALA A 275 12.21 4.91 -14.85
N PRO A 276 10.86 4.94 -14.79
CA PRO A 276 10.06 3.89 -14.16
C PRO A 276 10.28 2.49 -14.76
N GLY A 277 10.61 2.40 -16.07
CA GLY A 277 10.91 1.14 -16.75
C GLY A 277 12.33 0.59 -16.53
N ALA A 278 13.25 1.34 -15.90
CA ALA A 278 14.65 0.95 -15.75
C ALA A 278 14.89 0.05 -14.52
N LEU A 279 14.18 -1.07 -14.43
CA LEU A 279 14.13 -1.91 -13.22
C LEU A 279 15.48 -2.48 -12.81
N GLU A 280 16.31 -2.92 -13.76
CA GLU A 280 17.66 -3.43 -13.50
C GLU A 280 18.57 -2.37 -12.90
N PHE A 281 18.50 -1.14 -13.43
CA PHE A 281 19.23 0.00 -12.90
C PHE A 281 18.81 0.29 -11.46
N TRP A 282 17.51 0.36 -11.17
CA TRP A 282 17.02 0.62 -9.83
C TRP A 282 17.33 -0.49 -8.84
N ALA A 283 17.28 -1.76 -9.27
CA ALA A 283 17.69 -2.89 -8.44
C ALA A 283 19.18 -2.80 -8.07
N ALA A 284 20.04 -2.44 -9.03
CA ALA A 284 21.47 -2.23 -8.78
C ALA A 284 21.72 -1.07 -7.79
N VAL A 285 21.02 0.06 -7.97
CA VAL A 285 21.08 1.20 -7.04
C VAL A 285 20.67 0.78 -5.63
N ALA A 286 19.55 0.07 -5.50
CA ALA A 286 19.06 -0.42 -4.20
C ALA A 286 20.07 -1.34 -3.50
N LEU A 287 20.67 -2.27 -4.25
CA LEU A 287 21.68 -3.17 -3.73
C LEU A 287 22.90 -2.41 -3.19
N VAL A 288 23.41 -1.43 -3.93
CA VAL A 288 24.53 -0.59 -3.49
C VAL A 288 24.16 0.18 -2.22
N VAL A 289 22.99 0.80 -2.18
CA VAL A 289 22.50 1.54 -1.00
C VAL A 289 22.36 0.62 0.22
N LEU A 290 21.83 -0.59 0.04
CA LEU A 290 21.70 -1.57 1.11
C LEU A 290 23.05 -2.03 1.65
N VAL A 291 24.01 -2.36 0.78
CA VAL A 291 25.36 -2.78 1.19
C VAL A 291 26.08 -1.66 1.94
N VAL A 292 26.05 -0.44 1.42
CA VAL A 292 26.67 0.73 2.06
C VAL A 292 25.98 1.03 3.40
N SER A 293 24.65 0.97 3.46
CA SER A 293 23.88 1.23 4.69
C SER A 293 24.14 0.16 5.74
N ALA A 294 24.23 -1.11 5.36
CA ALA A 294 24.57 -2.21 6.27
C ALA A 294 25.99 -2.05 6.82
N TRP A 295 26.97 -1.71 5.97
CA TRP A 295 28.34 -1.46 6.39
C TRP A 295 28.46 -0.26 7.34
N LEU A 296 27.83 0.87 7.02
CA LEU A 296 27.78 2.05 7.89
C LEU A 296 27.06 1.76 9.20
N GLY A 297 25.91 1.07 9.14
CA GLY A 297 25.14 0.66 10.30
C GLY A 297 25.94 -0.23 11.25
N TYR A 298 26.64 -1.23 10.72
CA TYR A 298 27.56 -2.06 11.49
C TYR A 298 28.64 -1.23 12.18
N ARG A 299 29.26 -0.28 11.46
CA ARG A 299 30.24 0.64 12.04
C ARG A 299 29.68 1.52 13.15
N VAL A 300 28.49 2.07 12.96
CA VAL A 300 27.80 2.92 13.95
C VAL A 300 27.43 2.12 15.20
N LEU A 301 26.98 0.88 15.04
CA LEU A 301 26.69 -0.02 16.16
C LEU A 301 27.96 -0.36 16.96
N ARG A 302 29.10 -0.56 16.28
CA ARG A 302 30.38 -0.84 16.96
C ARG A 302 31.04 0.36 17.62
N ALA A 303 30.70 1.58 17.24
CA ALA A 303 31.36 2.79 17.72
C ALA A 303 31.32 2.98 19.25
N GLY A 304 30.39 2.31 19.95
CA GLY A 304 30.23 2.38 21.41
C GLY A 304 30.45 1.05 22.14
N VAL A 305 30.88 -0.01 21.47
CA VAL A 305 31.13 -1.32 22.09
C VAL A 305 32.64 -1.47 22.30
N PRO A 306 33.14 -1.64 23.54
CA PRO A 306 34.55 -1.95 23.78
C PRO A 306 34.98 -3.16 22.94
N ALA A 307 36.26 -3.21 22.54
CA ALA A 307 36.82 -4.28 21.72
C ALA A 307 36.72 -5.65 22.43
N ALA A 308 35.54 -6.26 22.38
CA ALA A 308 35.23 -7.58 22.90
C ALA A 308 34.59 -8.36 21.76
N GLY A 309 35.01 -9.60 21.56
CA GLY A 309 34.79 -10.40 20.36
C GLY A 309 33.31 -10.65 19.97
N PHE A 310 33.09 -11.61 19.07
CA PHE A 310 31.79 -11.91 18.44
C PHE A 310 30.58 -11.81 19.37
N ARG A 311 30.67 -12.36 20.60
CA ARG A 311 29.58 -12.34 21.61
C ARG A 311 29.10 -10.93 22.00
N ALA A 312 29.99 -9.95 22.14
CA ALA A 312 29.59 -8.59 22.51
C ALA A 312 28.90 -7.88 21.34
N THR A 313 29.32 -8.18 20.11
CA THR A 313 28.67 -7.67 18.89
C THR A 313 27.26 -8.24 18.73
N THR A 314 27.09 -9.55 18.95
CA THR A 314 25.76 -10.20 18.92
C THR A 314 24.83 -9.63 19.98
N ALA A 315 25.31 -9.41 21.21
CA ALA A 315 24.51 -8.81 22.28
C ALA A 315 24.09 -7.37 21.94
N ALA A 316 24.99 -6.56 21.35
CA ALA A 316 24.68 -5.21 20.89
C ALA A 316 23.62 -5.22 19.77
N PHE A 317 23.73 -6.15 18.82
CA PHE A 317 22.73 -6.32 17.76
C PHE A 317 21.36 -6.71 18.31
N LEU A 318 21.29 -7.70 19.20
CA LEU A 318 20.02 -8.12 19.83
C LEU A 318 19.38 -6.99 20.64
N THR A 319 20.19 -6.21 21.34
CA THR A 319 19.72 -5.01 22.06
C THR A 319 19.19 -3.94 21.10
N TRP A 320 19.84 -3.78 19.94
CA TRP A 320 19.37 -2.87 18.89
C TRP A 320 18.07 -3.35 18.25
N VAL A 321 17.87 -4.65 18.03
CA VAL A 321 16.60 -5.20 17.51
C VAL A 321 15.43 -4.83 18.44
N GLY A 322 15.63 -4.90 19.76
CA GLY A 322 14.66 -4.44 20.76
C GLY A 322 14.55 -2.91 20.94
N SER A 323 15.22 -2.11 20.11
CA SER A 323 15.17 -0.63 20.14
C SER A 323 14.12 -0.07 19.16
N PRO A 324 13.80 1.24 19.20
CA PRO A 324 12.86 1.85 18.26
C PRO A 324 13.36 1.76 16.81
N SER A 325 14.66 1.93 16.56
CA SER A 325 15.24 1.74 15.23
C SER A 325 15.24 0.28 14.78
N GLY A 326 15.37 -0.66 15.72
CA GLY A 326 15.20 -2.08 15.44
C GLY A 326 13.76 -2.42 15.05
N LEU A 327 12.77 -1.81 15.73
CA LEU A 327 11.36 -1.93 15.35
C LEU A 327 11.09 -1.41 13.94
N LEU A 328 11.66 -0.25 13.55
CA LEU A 328 11.55 0.25 12.18
C LEU A 328 12.12 -0.73 11.15
N ALA A 329 13.31 -1.29 11.43
CA ALA A 329 13.95 -2.26 10.55
C ALA A 329 13.13 -3.56 10.43
N VAL A 330 12.65 -4.11 11.55
CA VAL A 330 11.81 -5.31 11.56
C VAL A 330 10.48 -5.06 10.84
N ALA A 331 9.87 -3.89 11.02
CA ALA A 331 8.64 -3.51 10.32
C ALA A 331 8.85 -3.39 8.81
N ALA A 332 9.91 -2.69 8.38
CA ALA A 332 10.28 -2.52 6.98
C ALA A 332 10.62 -3.86 6.30
N PHE A 333 11.73 -4.48 6.73
CA PHE A 333 12.25 -5.67 6.07
C PHE A 333 11.39 -6.90 6.32
N GLY A 334 10.71 -6.98 7.47
CA GLY A 334 9.72 -8.02 7.73
C GLY A 334 8.51 -7.91 6.80
N TYR A 335 8.02 -6.70 6.53
CA TYR A 335 6.97 -6.49 5.53
C TYR A 335 7.43 -6.88 4.12
N LEU A 336 8.61 -6.42 3.70
CA LEU A 336 9.16 -6.76 2.38
C LEU A 336 9.30 -8.27 2.20
N LEU A 337 9.86 -8.97 3.20
CA LEU A 337 9.98 -10.43 3.18
C LEU A 337 8.62 -11.12 3.15
N TYR A 338 7.65 -10.61 3.93
CA TYR A 338 6.28 -11.13 3.92
C TYR A 338 5.63 -10.94 2.54
N MET A 339 5.84 -9.80 1.87
CA MET A 339 5.31 -9.57 0.53
C MET A 339 5.95 -10.48 -0.52
N VAL A 340 7.24 -10.79 -0.41
CA VAL A 340 7.88 -11.83 -1.25
C VAL A 340 7.20 -13.18 -1.02
N TYR A 341 6.99 -13.58 0.23
CA TYR A 341 6.30 -14.82 0.54
C TYR A 341 4.89 -14.86 -0.03
N VAL A 342 4.04 -13.86 0.28
CA VAL A 342 2.64 -13.83 -0.14
C VAL A 342 2.52 -13.79 -1.66
N ARG A 343 3.30 -12.96 -2.36
CA ARG A 343 3.28 -12.93 -3.84
C ARG A 343 3.79 -14.22 -4.46
N SER A 344 4.66 -14.97 -3.78
CA SER A 344 5.16 -16.26 -4.27
C SER A 344 4.19 -17.41 -4.02
N SER A 345 3.33 -17.32 -3.01
CA SER A 345 2.31 -18.33 -2.73
C SER A 345 0.98 -18.04 -3.42
N THR A 346 0.63 -16.77 -3.56
CA THR A 346 -0.69 -16.31 -3.96
C THR A 346 -0.58 -15.31 -5.10
N ALA A 347 -1.46 -15.45 -6.09
CA ALA A 347 -1.57 -14.51 -7.19
C ALA A 347 -1.95 -13.12 -6.65
N LEU A 348 -1.09 -12.15 -6.92
CA LEU A 348 -1.28 -10.73 -6.61
C LEU A 348 -0.66 -9.92 -7.76
N ASN A 349 -0.98 -8.63 -7.84
CA ASN A 349 -0.27 -7.74 -8.75
C ASN A 349 1.24 -7.71 -8.42
N ARG A 350 2.03 -7.28 -9.40
CA ARG A 350 3.49 -7.16 -9.25
C ARG A 350 3.88 -6.34 -8.02
N LEU A 351 4.99 -6.71 -7.38
CA LEU A 351 5.52 -6.03 -6.20
C LEU A 351 6.18 -4.70 -6.56
N GLU A 352 5.34 -3.70 -6.84
CA GLU A 352 5.74 -2.35 -7.22
C GLU A 352 5.52 -1.34 -6.07
N LEU A 353 5.79 -0.06 -6.36
CA LEU A 353 5.70 1.08 -5.42
C LEU A 353 4.43 1.04 -4.55
N ARG A 354 3.30 0.68 -5.16
CA ARG A 354 1.98 0.51 -4.55
C ARG A 354 2.00 -0.49 -3.39
N LEU A 355 2.14 -1.78 -3.71
CA LEU A 355 2.08 -2.87 -2.74
C LEU A 355 3.17 -2.77 -1.66
N LEU A 356 4.31 -2.17 -1.98
CA LEU A 356 5.44 -2.06 -1.06
C LEU A 356 5.44 -0.78 -0.21
N ASN A 357 4.58 0.21 -0.51
CA ASN A 357 4.52 1.52 0.15
C ASN A 357 4.53 1.47 1.70
N PRO A 358 3.89 0.50 2.38
CA PRO A 358 3.92 0.42 3.85
C PRO A 358 5.33 0.28 4.46
N ALA A 359 6.32 -0.20 3.69
CA ALA A 359 7.72 -0.22 4.12
C ALA A 359 8.48 1.10 3.88
N TYR A 360 7.96 2.00 3.03
CA TYR A 360 8.64 3.23 2.63
C TYR A 360 8.95 4.15 3.83
N PHE A 361 7.95 4.52 4.63
CA PHE A 361 8.18 5.43 5.77
C PHE A 361 9.05 4.82 6.89
N PRO A 362 8.91 3.53 7.26
CA PRO A 362 9.85 2.88 8.17
C PRO A 362 11.31 2.87 7.65
N LEU A 363 11.52 2.62 6.35
CA LEU A 363 12.84 2.68 5.72
C LEU A 363 13.40 4.10 5.71
N LEU A 364 12.57 5.10 5.40
CA LEU A 364 12.93 6.52 5.50
C LEU A 364 13.41 6.86 6.92
N GLY A 365 12.62 6.50 7.94
CA GLY A 365 13.01 6.70 9.34
C GLY A 365 14.33 6.02 9.68
N LEU A 366 14.54 4.79 9.22
CA LEU A 366 15.78 4.04 9.44
C LEU A 366 16.99 4.72 8.77
N ALA A 367 16.84 5.20 7.54
CA ALA A 367 17.89 5.92 6.82
C ALA A 367 18.28 7.21 7.54
N LEU A 368 17.31 7.99 8.03
CA LEU A 368 17.57 9.21 8.79
C LEU A 368 18.23 8.93 10.14
N VAL A 369 17.84 7.84 10.83
CA VAL A 369 18.52 7.36 12.05
C VAL A 369 19.97 7.01 11.76
N LEU A 370 20.24 6.31 10.65
CA LEU A 370 21.60 5.95 10.24
C LEU A 370 22.45 7.20 10.01
N VAL A 371 21.94 8.18 9.25
CA VAL A 371 22.63 9.45 8.96
C VAL A 371 22.92 10.22 10.25
N ALA A 372 21.95 10.35 11.16
CA ALA A 372 22.17 10.96 12.47
C ALA A 372 23.25 10.23 13.29
N GLY A 373 23.34 8.91 13.14
CA GLY A 373 24.32 8.05 13.79
C GLY A 373 25.74 8.17 13.24
N LEU A 374 25.95 8.72 12.05
CA LEU A 374 27.28 8.86 11.44
C LEU A 374 28.23 9.72 12.28
N SER A 375 27.69 10.69 13.03
CA SER A 375 28.45 11.50 14.00
C SER A 375 29.25 10.65 15.01
N ARG A 376 28.80 9.43 15.31
CA ARG A 376 29.47 8.52 16.26
C ARG A 376 30.76 7.92 15.72
N ILE A 377 30.91 7.84 14.40
CA ILE A 377 32.09 7.27 13.72
C ILE A 377 32.95 8.34 13.05
N ASP A 378 32.55 9.61 13.17
CA ASP A 378 33.10 10.72 12.41
C ASP A 378 34.13 11.51 13.21
N ARG A 379 35.38 11.02 13.23
CA ARG A 379 36.49 11.66 13.96
C ARG A 379 36.89 13.03 13.39
N THR A 380 36.59 13.29 12.11
CA THR A 380 37.02 14.49 11.37
C THR A 380 35.86 15.35 10.87
N GLY A 381 34.60 14.99 11.15
CA GLY A 381 33.41 15.73 10.73
C GLY A 381 32.98 15.56 9.26
N GLY A 382 33.63 14.67 8.51
CA GLY A 382 33.38 14.44 7.08
C GLY A 382 32.16 13.56 6.80
N TRP A 383 31.94 12.51 7.58
CA TRP A 383 30.84 11.56 7.34
C TRP A 383 29.47 12.15 7.65
N ALA A 384 29.33 12.88 8.76
CA ALA A 384 28.09 13.55 9.13
C ALA A 384 27.72 14.59 8.08
N ARG A 385 28.68 15.41 7.63
CA ARG A 385 28.44 16.43 6.59
C ARG A 385 27.97 15.82 5.27
N ARG A 386 28.63 14.75 4.80
CA ARG A 386 28.22 14.03 3.57
C ARG A 386 26.85 13.40 3.72
N GLY A 387 26.57 12.76 4.85
CA GLY A 387 25.25 12.18 5.13
C GLY A 387 24.13 13.22 5.10
N HIS A 388 24.35 14.38 5.71
CA HIS A 388 23.41 15.51 5.62
C HIS A 388 23.24 16.01 4.19
N ALA A 389 24.32 16.18 3.43
CA ALA A 389 24.24 16.60 2.04
C ALA A 389 23.41 15.63 1.19
N VAL A 390 23.61 14.31 1.37
CA VAL A 390 22.82 13.27 0.70
C VAL A 390 21.34 13.40 1.03
N VAL A 391 20.98 13.57 2.31
CA VAL A 391 19.57 13.74 2.72
C VAL A 391 18.96 15.01 2.13
N VAL A 392 19.69 16.13 2.11
CA VAL A 392 19.20 17.39 1.53
C VAL A 392 18.96 17.23 0.03
N ILE A 393 19.91 16.65 -0.71
CA ILE A 393 19.79 16.43 -2.15
C ILE A 393 18.60 15.51 -2.44
N TRP A 394 18.51 14.39 -1.74
CA TRP A 394 17.40 13.44 -1.86
C TRP A 394 16.04 14.10 -1.55
N ALA A 395 15.97 14.89 -0.47
CA ALA A 395 14.73 15.56 -0.08
C ALA A 395 14.31 16.61 -1.11
N VAL A 396 15.23 17.47 -1.56
CA VAL A 396 14.96 18.47 -2.60
C VAL A 396 14.48 17.80 -3.89
N ALA A 397 15.13 16.70 -4.31
CA ALA A 397 14.73 15.98 -5.50
C ALA A 397 13.33 15.33 -5.36
N ASN A 398 12.99 14.78 -4.19
CA ASN A 398 11.66 14.23 -3.92
C ASN A 398 10.56 15.29 -3.88
N LEU A 399 10.86 16.46 -3.31
CA LEU A 399 9.96 17.61 -3.29
C LEU A 399 9.74 18.18 -4.69
N ALA A 400 10.80 18.27 -5.50
CA ALA A 400 10.71 18.69 -6.90
C ALA A 400 9.89 17.69 -7.73
N ALA A 401 10.12 16.39 -7.55
CA ALA A 401 9.31 15.35 -8.19
C ALA A 401 7.84 15.39 -7.75
N GLY A 402 7.57 15.67 -6.47
CA GLY A 402 6.20 15.86 -5.97
C GLY A 402 5.50 17.07 -6.57
N ALA A 403 6.20 18.21 -6.65
CA ALA A 403 5.68 19.41 -7.31
C ALA A 403 5.43 19.17 -8.81
N TYR A 404 6.35 18.51 -9.51
CA TYR A 404 6.17 18.11 -10.90
C TYR A 404 4.93 17.22 -11.07
N ALA A 405 4.80 16.15 -10.26
CA ALA A 405 3.67 15.24 -10.31
C ALA A 405 2.33 15.98 -10.08
N THR A 406 2.30 16.91 -9.13
CA THR A 406 1.11 17.72 -8.83
C THR A 406 0.68 18.53 -10.06
N VAL A 407 1.63 19.17 -10.73
CA VAL A 407 1.37 19.94 -11.96
C VAL A 407 0.94 19.00 -13.09
N SER A 408 1.64 17.88 -13.29
CA SER A 408 1.35 16.89 -14.33
C SER A 408 -0.10 16.40 -14.24
N PHE A 409 -0.52 15.94 -13.05
CA PHE A 409 -1.88 15.45 -12.80
C PHE A 409 -2.92 16.55 -12.96
N ALA A 410 -2.65 17.76 -12.45
CA ALA A 410 -3.54 18.91 -12.63
C ALA A 410 -3.72 19.29 -14.12
N THR A 411 -2.74 19.01 -14.97
CA THR A 411 -2.79 19.24 -16.41
C THR A 411 -3.38 18.08 -17.23
N GLY A 412 -3.79 16.98 -16.58
CA GLY A 412 -4.49 15.87 -17.24
C GLY A 412 -3.63 14.63 -17.54
N ASP A 413 -2.44 14.51 -16.94
CA ASP A 413 -1.65 13.27 -16.99
C ASP A 413 -2.46 12.12 -16.35
N PRO A 414 -2.68 11.00 -17.06
CA PRO A 414 -3.50 9.88 -16.57
C PRO A 414 -2.85 9.09 -15.43
N PHE A 415 -1.58 9.37 -15.09
CA PHE A 415 -0.75 8.69 -14.08
C PHE A 415 -0.32 7.26 -14.46
N PHE A 416 -1.21 6.44 -15.02
CA PHE A 416 -0.92 5.10 -15.53
C PHE A 416 -1.94 4.67 -16.59
N ASP A 417 -1.55 3.73 -17.44
CA ASP A 417 -2.45 3.07 -18.39
C ASP A 417 -3.53 2.29 -17.63
N GLY A 418 -4.80 2.46 -17.98
CA GLY A 418 -5.91 1.88 -17.22
C GLY A 418 -6.42 2.73 -16.07
N ASN A 419 -6.13 4.03 -16.06
CA ASN A 419 -6.91 4.97 -15.27
C ASN A 419 -8.32 5.11 -15.86
N TYR A 420 -9.29 4.39 -15.29
CA TYR A 420 -10.69 4.35 -15.74
C TYR A 420 -11.43 5.70 -15.61
N ASN A 421 -10.84 6.68 -14.94
CA ASN A 421 -11.37 8.03 -14.87
C ASN A 421 -10.73 9.00 -15.89
N SER A 422 -9.84 8.50 -16.77
CA SER A 422 -9.25 9.27 -17.88
C SER A 422 -10.29 9.62 -18.95
N GLU A 423 -9.94 10.58 -19.84
CA GLU A 423 -10.81 10.99 -20.95
C GLU A 423 -11.16 9.82 -21.88
N VAL A 424 -10.19 8.95 -22.20
CA VAL A 424 -10.37 7.75 -23.03
C VAL A 424 -11.54 6.89 -22.52
N PHE A 425 -11.59 6.60 -21.23
CA PHE A 425 -12.64 5.75 -20.67
C PHE A 425 -13.96 6.47 -20.43
N ARG A 426 -13.95 7.81 -20.32
CA ARG A 426 -15.20 8.59 -20.37
C ARG A 426 -15.82 8.52 -21.76
N ASP A 427 -15.01 8.59 -22.80
CA ASP A 427 -15.47 8.45 -24.18
C ASP A 427 -16.01 7.05 -24.46
N VAL A 428 -15.33 6.00 -23.97
CA VAL A 428 -15.82 4.61 -24.03
C VAL A 428 -17.21 4.46 -23.40
N ARG A 429 -17.45 5.05 -22.22
CA ARG A 429 -18.74 4.98 -21.52
C ARG A 429 -19.83 5.84 -22.17
N ALA A 430 -19.46 6.91 -22.85
CA ALA A 430 -20.38 7.81 -23.53
C ALA A 430 -20.68 7.38 -24.98
N ASP A 431 -20.09 6.30 -25.46
CA ASP A 431 -20.26 5.85 -26.84
C ASP A 431 -21.66 5.25 -27.04
N ALA A 432 -22.42 5.84 -27.98
CA ALA A 432 -23.78 5.42 -28.33
C ALA A 432 -23.86 3.99 -28.89
N VAL A 433 -22.73 3.35 -29.21
CA VAL A 433 -22.71 1.92 -29.56
C VAL A 433 -23.19 1.07 -28.38
N LEU A 434 -23.02 1.51 -27.14
CA LEU A 434 -23.53 0.79 -25.96
C LEU A 434 -25.06 0.75 -25.93
N ASP A 435 -25.75 1.72 -26.52
CA ASP A 435 -27.22 1.73 -26.66
C ASP A 435 -27.73 0.63 -27.62
N THR A 436 -26.83 -0.07 -28.31
CA THR A 436 -27.19 -1.23 -29.15
C THR A 436 -27.32 -2.53 -28.36
N LEU A 437 -26.94 -2.54 -27.08
CA LEU A 437 -27.09 -3.69 -26.20
C LEU A 437 -28.58 -3.99 -25.96
N PRO A 438 -29.04 -5.23 -26.16
CA PRO A 438 -30.36 -5.66 -25.73
C PRO A 438 -30.50 -5.62 -24.20
N ASP A 439 -31.66 -5.18 -23.71
CA ASP A 439 -31.95 -5.11 -22.27
C ASP A 439 -32.00 -6.50 -21.58
N ASP A 440 -32.14 -7.58 -22.35
CA ASP A 440 -32.36 -8.94 -21.87
C ASP A 440 -31.09 -9.82 -21.85
N CYS A 441 -29.91 -9.25 -22.10
CA CYS A 441 -28.67 -10.03 -22.08
C CYS A 441 -27.78 -9.74 -20.88
N GLU A 442 -27.17 -10.82 -20.34
CA GLU A 442 -26.07 -10.66 -19.40
C GLU A 442 -24.84 -10.14 -20.14
N THR A 443 -24.26 -9.04 -19.63
CA THR A 443 -23.17 -8.36 -20.32
C THR A 443 -21.82 -8.75 -19.75
N TYR A 444 -20.94 -9.19 -20.65
CA TYR A 444 -19.54 -9.48 -20.40
C TYR A 444 -18.65 -8.42 -21.06
N SER A 445 -17.49 -8.17 -20.48
CA SER A 445 -16.48 -7.31 -21.11
C SER A 445 -15.06 -7.77 -20.81
N ASN A 446 -14.14 -7.52 -21.75
CA ASN A 446 -12.71 -7.67 -21.48
C ASN A 446 -12.17 -6.59 -20.52
N LEU A 447 -12.93 -5.51 -20.31
CA LEU A 447 -12.64 -4.42 -19.37
C LEU A 447 -13.93 -3.97 -18.66
N PRO A 448 -14.54 -4.79 -17.78
CA PRO A 448 -15.82 -4.46 -17.14
C PRO A 448 -15.71 -3.19 -16.28
N ASN A 449 -14.56 -2.99 -15.63
CA ASN A 449 -14.26 -1.78 -14.85
C ASN A 449 -14.28 -0.48 -15.67
N ALA A 450 -14.07 -0.56 -16.99
CA ALA A 450 -14.13 0.60 -17.86
C ALA A 450 -15.57 1.09 -18.11
N LEU A 451 -16.55 0.21 -17.98
CA LEU A 451 -17.96 0.47 -18.27
C LEU A 451 -18.71 1.06 -17.06
N TYR A 452 -18.23 0.77 -15.85
CA TYR A 452 -18.79 1.32 -14.62
C TYR A 452 -18.63 2.85 -14.53
N PRO A 453 -19.66 3.63 -14.12
CA PRO A 453 -20.94 3.20 -13.55
C PRO A 453 -22.09 3.06 -14.55
N GLU A 454 -21.88 3.39 -15.82
CA GLU A 454 -22.97 3.46 -16.81
C GLU A 454 -23.51 2.07 -17.15
N LEU A 455 -22.64 1.05 -17.10
CA LEU A 455 -22.99 -0.33 -17.38
C LEU A 455 -22.17 -1.27 -16.48
N GLU A 456 -22.88 -2.09 -15.72
CA GLU A 456 -22.28 -3.17 -14.93
C GLU A 456 -22.11 -4.40 -15.84
N ALA A 457 -20.90 -4.94 -15.89
CA ALA A 457 -20.56 -6.07 -16.75
C ALA A 457 -19.69 -7.08 -15.99
N GLN A 458 -19.85 -8.35 -16.31
CA GLN A 458 -18.97 -9.42 -15.84
C GLN A 458 -17.66 -9.45 -16.63
N TRP A 459 -16.64 -10.11 -16.07
CA TRP A 459 -15.42 -10.37 -16.82
C TRP A 459 -15.68 -11.34 -17.97
N SER A 460 -15.23 -10.96 -19.17
CA SER A 460 -15.08 -11.87 -20.31
C SER A 460 -14.30 -13.12 -19.87
N PRO A 461 -14.57 -14.30 -20.46
CA PRO A 461 -13.98 -15.55 -20.00
C PRO A 461 -12.46 -15.48 -19.82
N ARG A 462 -11.99 -15.90 -18.65
CA ARG A 462 -10.57 -16.05 -18.36
C ARG A 462 -10.07 -17.38 -18.90
N ARG A 463 -8.81 -17.40 -19.35
CA ARG A 463 -8.03 -18.60 -19.67
C ARG A 463 -7.35 -19.15 -18.42
N THR A 464 -6.85 -18.24 -17.61
CA THR A 464 -6.20 -18.50 -16.35
C THR A 464 -6.67 -17.47 -15.34
N ALA A 465 -6.62 -17.79 -14.05
CA ALA A 465 -6.85 -16.77 -13.04
C ALA A 465 -5.81 -15.63 -13.17
N LEU A 466 -6.20 -14.41 -12.79
CA LEU A 466 -5.33 -13.22 -12.82
C LEU A 466 -4.01 -13.51 -12.10
N GLU A 467 -2.87 -13.22 -12.74
CA GLU A 467 -1.53 -13.38 -12.16
C GLU A 467 -1.19 -14.83 -11.71
N SER A 468 -1.89 -15.82 -12.28
CA SER A 468 -1.77 -17.25 -12.01
C SER A 468 -1.57 -18.07 -13.29
N THR A 469 -0.99 -19.27 -13.16
CA THR A 469 -0.99 -20.28 -14.24
C THR A 469 -2.11 -21.30 -14.08
N ALA A 470 -2.97 -21.16 -13.06
CA ALA A 470 -4.10 -22.04 -12.86
C ALA A 470 -5.17 -21.76 -13.94
N PRO A 471 -5.62 -22.78 -14.69
CA PRO A 471 -6.69 -22.61 -15.66
C PRO A 471 -8.02 -22.32 -14.96
N THR A 472 -8.93 -21.68 -15.67
CA THR A 472 -10.31 -21.40 -15.26
C THR A 472 -11.27 -22.11 -16.23
N ASP A 473 -12.50 -22.34 -15.78
CA ASP A 473 -13.60 -22.94 -16.55
C ASP A 473 -14.61 -21.90 -17.07
N ASP A 474 -14.27 -20.60 -16.99
CA ASP A 474 -15.15 -19.50 -17.39
C ASP A 474 -15.69 -19.63 -18.83
N LEU A 475 -14.91 -20.20 -19.77
CA LEU A 475 -15.37 -20.35 -21.15
C LEU A 475 -16.39 -21.47 -21.27
N GLU A 476 -16.14 -22.59 -20.60
CA GLU A 476 -17.07 -23.72 -20.52
C GLU A 476 -18.40 -23.26 -19.89
N VAL A 477 -18.33 -22.50 -18.80
CA VAL A 477 -19.51 -21.91 -18.14
C VAL A 477 -20.27 -20.98 -19.09
N LEU A 478 -19.58 -20.08 -19.80
CA LEU A 478 -20.24 -19.19 -20.75
C LEU A 478 -20.88 -19.96 -21.92
N VAL A 479 -20.22 -21.00 -22.44
CA VAL A 479 -20.77 -21.85 -23.52
C VAL A 479 -22.05 -22.55 -23.07
N GLU A 480 -22.09 -23.06 -21.83
CA GLU A 480 -23.29 -23.66 -21.27
C GLU A 480 -24.41 -22.63 -21.06
N GLN A 481 -24.06 -21.43 -20.61
CA GLN A 481 -25.02 -20.36 -20.35
C GLN A 481 -25.69 -19.85 -21.63
N VAL A 482 -24.93 -19.59 -22.70
CA VAL A 482 -25.50 -19.06 -23.95
C VAL A 482 -26.45 -20.02 -24.68
N ALA A 483 -26.47 -21.30 -24.28
CA ALA A 483 -27.44 -22.25 -24.77
C ALA A 483 -28.86 -22.03 -24.22
N GLY A 484 -28.98 -21.36 -23.07
CA GLY A 484 -30.26 -21.12 -22.39
C GLY A 484 -30.60 -19.65 -22.17
N GLU A 485 -29.60 -18.77 -22.06
CA GLU A 485 -29.75 -17.37 -21.69
C GLU A 485 -28.99 -16.45 -22.67
N PRO A 486 -29.55 -15.28 -23.06
CA PRO A 486 -28.85 -14.36 -23.94
C PRO A 486 -27.63 -13.76 -23.23
N ALA A 487 -26.48 -13.75 -23.91
CA ALA A 487 -25.30 -13.02 -23.43
C ALA A 487 -24.81 -12.02 -24.49
N CYS A 488 -24.25 -10.91 -24.02
CA CYS A 488 -23.56 -9.93 -24.84
C CYS A 488 -22.12 -9.74 -24.41
N LEU A 489 -21.28 -9.39 -25.38
CA LEU A 489 -19.87 -9.10 -25.14
C LEU A 489 -19.57 -7.69 -25.64
N VAL A 490 -19.13 -6.82 -24.72
CA VAL A 490 -18.56 -5.51 -25.02
C VAL A 490 -17.04 -5.63 -25.03
N TRP A 491 -16.45 -5.50 -26.21
CA TRP A 491 -15.01 -5.57 -26.42
C TRP A 491 -14.42 -4.18 -26.57
N ILE A 492 -13.45 -3.85 -25.71
CA ILE A 492 -12.77 -2.55 -25.67
C ILE A 492 -11.32 -2.72 -26.11
N ASP A 493 -10.92 -2.05 -27.19
CA ASP A 493 -9.57 -2.11 -27.79
C ASP A 493 -8.58 -1.10 -27.16
N GLU A 494 -8.73 -0.81 -25.87
CA GLU A 494 -7.88 0.10 -25.08
C GLU A 494 -6.98 -0.63 -24.08
N ALA A 495 -5.98 0.08 -23.55
CA ALA A 495 -5.16 -0.41 -22.44
C ALA A 495 -5.89 -0.21 -21.09
N PRO A 496 -5.78 -1.15 -20.14
CA PRO A 496 -4.82 -2.24 -20.07
C PRO A 496 -5.29 -3.48 -20.83
N ARG A 497 -4.35 -4.30 -21.31
CA ARG A 497 -4.67 -5.58 -21.96
C ARG A 497 -4.33 -6.74 -21.06
N TYR A 498 -5.35 -7.51 -20.70
CA TYR A 498 -5.23 -8.64 -19.79
C TYR A 498 -4.90 -9.93 -20.54
N GLY A 499 -3.63 -10.36 -20.48
CA GLY A 499 -3.18 -11.58 -21.15
C GLY A 499 -3.75 -12.89 -20.60
N HIS A 500 -4.47 -12.84 -19.48
CA HIS A 500 -5.13 -13.99 -18.86
C HIS A 500 -6.55 -14.21 -19.39
N LEU A 501 -7.08 -13.30 -20.22
CA LEU A 501 -8.38 -13.45 -20.87
C LEU A 501 -8.28 -14.23 -22.18
N TRP A 502 -9.39 -14.86 -22.58
CA TRP A 502 -9.54 -15.33 -23.95
C TRP A 502 -9.60 -14.14 -24.89
N THR A 503 -8.82 -14.19 -25.98
CA THR A 503 -8.89 -13.15 -27.01
C THR A 503 -10.19 -13.28 -27.80
N ARG A 504 -10.68 -12.19 -28.37
CA ARG A 504 -11.86 -12.20 -29.24
C ARG A 504 -11.75 -13.25 -30.34
N GLU A 505 -10.60 -13.37 -30.99
CA GLU A 505 -10.37 -14.35 -32.05
C GLU A 505 -10.44 -15.80 -31.56
N GLN A 506 -10.04 -16.05 -30.31
CA GLN A 506 -10.18 -17.38 -29.70
C GLN A 506 -11.61 -17.67 -29.28
N LEU A 507 -12.32 -16.67 -28.73
CA LEU A 507 -13.74 -16.80 -28.36
C LEU A 507 -14.59 -17.14 -29.59
N ALA A 508 -14.33 -16.50 -30.73
CA ALA A 508 -14.99 -16.80 -32.01
C ALA A 508 -14.76 -18.24 -32.52
N GLY A 509 -13.81 -18.98 -31.93
CA GLY A 509 -13.58 -20.39 -32.21
C GLY A 509 -14.48 -21.34 -31.42
N SER A 510 -15.11 -20.87 -30.34
CA SER A 510 -15.98 -21.65 -29.45
C SER A 510 -17.40 -21.10 -29.33
N LEU A 511 -17.62 -19.85 -29.72
CA LEU A 511 -18.89 -19.11 -29.65
C LEU A 511 -19.14 -18.40 -30.99
N ASP A 512 -20.40 -18.26 -31.39
CA ASP A 512 -20.78 -17.38 -32.49
C ASP A 512 -20.91 -15.94 -31.97
N LEU A 513 -20.07 -15.04 -32.49
CA LEU A 513 -20.01 -13.63 -32.08
C LEU A 513 -20.64 -12.76 -33.17
N GLU A 514 -21.97 -12.57 -33.09
CA GLU A 514 -22.69 -11.71 -34.01
C GLU A 514 -22.46 -10.25 -33.61
N ARG A 515 -21.73 -9.49 -34.45
CA ARG A 515 -21.49 -8.07 -34.20
C ARG A 515 -22.77 -7.27 -34.40
N ILE A 516 -23.27 -6.66 -33.33
CA ILE A 516 -24.48 -5.81 -33.35
C ILE A 516 -24.15 -4.31 -33.42
N GLY A 517 -22.96 -3.91 -32.99
CA GLY A 517 -22.49 -2.52 -33.06
C GLY A 517 -20.97 -2.39 -33.03
N ALA A 518 -20.43 -1.34 -33.64
CA ALA A 518 -19.02 -0.98 -33.52
C ALA A 518 -18.84 0.54 -33.67
N SER A 519 -18.08 1.14 -32.76
CA SER A 519 -17.70 2.55 -32.81
C SER A 519 -16.34 2.74 -32.15
N GLY A 520 -15.42 3.40 -32.88
CA GLY A 520 -14.06 3.66 -32.38
C GLY A 520 -13.37 2.41 -31.82
N ASN A 521 -13.12 2.42 -30.52
CA ASN A 521 -12.43 1.35 -29.79
C ASN A 521 -13.38 0.42 -29.04
N VAL A 522 -14.70 0.49 -29.30
CA VAL A 522 -15.72 -0.34 -28.65
C VAL A 522 -16.47 -1.13 -29.72
N THR A 523 -16.55 -2.44 -29.52
CA THR A 523 -17.37 -3.33 -30.35
C THR A 523 -18.31 -4.14 -29.48
N VAL A 524 -19.57 -4.21 -29.88
CA VAL A 524 -20.62 -4.95 -29.16
C VAL A 524 -21.02 -6.16 -29.98
N TYR A 525 -21.06 -7.32 -29.31
CA TYR A 525 -21.46 -8.60 -29.88
C TYR A 525 -22.63 -9.18 -29.11
N ARG A 526 -23.54 -9.83 -29.84
CA ARG A 526 -24.42 -10.86 -29.28
C ARG A 526 -23.64 -12.18 -29.32
N VAL A 527 -23.64 -12.88 -28.20
CA VAL A 527 -22.95 -14.17 -28.04
C VAL A 527 -23.97 -15.29 -28.19
N MET A 528 -23.73 -16.22 -29.11
CA MET A 528 -24.60 -17.34 -29.40
C MET A 528 -23.80 -18.66 -29.37
N PRO A 529 -24.46 -19.80 -29.10
CA PRO A 529 -23.81 -21.10 -29.22
C PRO A 529 -23.40 -21.35 -30.67
N LEU A 530 -22.24 -21.97 -30.88
CA LEU A 530 -21.88 -22.44 -32.22
C LEU A 530 -22.87 -23.52 -32.70
N PRO A 531 -23.25 -23.50 -33.99
CA PRO A 531 -24.22 -24.43 -34.56
C PRO A 531 -23.76 -25.89 -34.66
#